data_AF-A0A0S8JXI7-F1
#
_entry.id   AF-A0A0S8JXI7-F1
#
_cell.length_a   1.000
_cell.length_b   1.000
_cell.length_c   1.000
_cell.angle_alpha   90.00
_cell.angle_beta   90.00
_cell.angle_gamma   90.00
#
_symmetry.space_group_name_H-M   'P 1'
#
loop_
_entity.id
_entity.type
_entity.pdbx_description
1 polymer ?
#
loop_
_entity_poly.entity_id
_entity_poly.type
_entity_poly.pdbx_seq_one_letter_code
_entity_poly.pdbx_strand_id
1 'polypeptide(L)'
;MTFQGGIIMKARTYMVILFTLIFVVCAVRGIAGDYDWPRWRGLNGDGISMKTDWDPEALDGGPKILWKADVEIGYSNVAIKDSRLYTMGHKGRENYIYCLDAETGNEIWRYTFQSSYDPMSTPLVDGNCVYGLGANGELLCLKTKNGKLLWEKDLNLDFKAWNTTNGWATSPAVEGKLLLLNANDMEIALNKKTGNFVWGIEDAKPPRSWGSYATTVVFDDDGTRVALFLGPSTLNAVEVTTGKKLWSYVHDDIWHPIADPIVFDNKVFISLTNRCVMMEITGTEPRELWNNTALTIDLAPAIMVDGYLYGTHWPFEVFVNAMDWNTMLRMDWPFRCIDAKIGAVMWEKNMETLSLIAADGKLIMLGLDGTLRIAEATSSSYRELFSVDVLGGEKRPRIFTTPPVLCNGRIYCRNYAHDLVCIDVSK
;
A
#
# COMPACT_ATOMS: atom_id res chain seq x y z
N MET A 1 -20.43 20.33 97.70
CA MET A 1 -21.74 19.64 97.67
C MET A 1 -21.80 18.82 96.39
N THR A 2 -22.14 17.56 96.57
CA THR A 2 -22.44 16.51 95.59
C THR A 2 -23.47 16.91 94.52
N PHE A 3 -23.30 16.53 93.25
CA PHE A 3 -23.95 15.37 92.60
C PHE A 3 -23.83 15.41 91.06
N GLN A 4 -23.51 14.23 90.52
CA GLN A 4 -23.80 13.59 89.22
C GLN A 4 -24.46 14.36 88.05
N GLY A 5 -24.02 13.98 86.84
CA GLY A 5 -24.95 13.38 85.88
C GLY A 5 -24.89 13.90 84.44
N GLY A 6 -24.77 12.98 83.49
CA GLY A 6 -25.51 13.09 82.23
C GLY A 6 -24.73 13.37 80.95
N ILE A 7 -24.42 12.31 80.22
CA ILE A 7 -23.97 12.24 78.82
C ILE A 7 -25.07 12.73 77.88
N ILE A 8 -24.76 13.60 76.89
CA ILE A 8 -25.38 13.57 75.56
C ILE A 8 -24.34 13.94 74.49
N MET A 9 -23.99 12.95 73.66
CA MET A 9 -23.25 13.09 72.41
C MET A 9 -24.01 14.01 71.43
N LYS A 10 -23.33 15.03 70.88
CA LYS A 10 -23.73 15.68 69.62
C LYS A 10 -22.72 15.32 68.54
N ALA A 11 -23.18 14.50 67.60
CA ALA A 11 -22.47 14.24 66.34
C ALA A 11 -22.35 15.55 65.54
N ARG A 12 -21.13 15.92 65.18
CA ARG A 12 -20.86 16.95 64.16
C ARG A 12 -20.54 16.23 62.86
N THR A 13 -21.50 16.24 61.94
CA THR A 13 -21.34 15.82 60.55
C THR A 13 -20.39 16.82 59.86
N TYR A 14 -19.19 16.38 59.51
CA TYR A 14 -18.32 17.11 58.57
C TYR A 14 -18.72 16.73 57.16
N MET A 15 -19.33 17.68 56.44
CA MET A 15 -19.63 17.56 55.01
C MET A 15 -18.34 17.87 54.24
N VAL A 16 -17.55 16.84 53.96
CA VAL A 16 -16.41 16.92 53.03
C VAL A 16 -16.97 16.74 51.63
N ILE A 17 -17.13 17.84 50.89
CA ILE A 17 -17.44 17.81 49.45
C ILE A 17 -16.16 17.37 48.74
N LEU A 18 -16.11 16.10 48.34
CA LEU A 18 -15.07 15.57 47.47
C LEU A 18 -15.45 15.90 46.02
N PHE A 19 -14.87 16.97 45.46
CA PHE A 19 -14.97 17.25 44.02
C PHE A 19 -14.06 16.26 43.27
N THR A 20 -14.62 15.13 42.84
CA THR A 20 -13.94 14.22 41.91
C THR A 20 -13.96 14.87 40.53
N LEU A 21 -12.87 15.55 40.16
CA LEU A 21 -12.60 15.98 38.80
C LEU A 21 -12.37 14.74 37.93
N ILE A 22 -13.44 14.27 37.29
CA ILE A 22 -13.34 13.31 36.20
C ILE A 22 -12.77 14.06 34.99
N PHE A 23 -11.46 13.97 34.79
CA PHE A 23 -10.83 14.34 33.52
C PHE A 23 -11.26 13.30 32.49
N VAL A 24 -12.34 13.58 31.76
CA VAL A 24 -12.63 12.88 30.51
C VAL A 24 -11.55 13.32 29.52
N VAL A 25 -10.50 12.53 29.39
CA VAL A 25 -9.58 12.64 28.25
C VAL A 25 -10.36 12.11 27.05
N CYS A 26 -11.11 13.00 26.40
CA CYS A 26 -11.54 12.76 25.02
C CYS A 26 -10.26 12.68 24.20
N ALA A 27 -9.80 11.46 23.92
CA ALA A 27 -8.87 11.23 22.83
C ALA A 27 -9.58 11.70 21.56
N VAL A 28 -9.28 12.92 21.12
CA VAL A 28 -9.58 13.34 19.76
C VAL A 28 -8.70 12.47 18.88
N ARG A 29 -9.21 11.31 18.46
CA ARG A 29 -8.72 10.67 17.25
C ARG A 29 -8.94 11.72 16.17
N GLY A 30 -7.85 12.31 15.68
CA GLY A 30 -7.92 13.20 14.54
C GLY A 30 -8.67 12.46 13.44
N ILE A 31 -9.78 13.04 12.99
CA ILE A 31 -10.40 12.62 11.74
C ILE A 31 -9.29 12.78 10.72
N ALA A 32 -8.85 11.65 10.14
CA ALA A 32 -8.01 11.66 8.95
C ALA A 32 -8.58 12.72 8.01
N GLY A 33 -7.75 13.69 7.58
CA GLY A 33 -8.21 14.77 6.72
C GLY A 33 -8.88 14.19 5.47
N ASP A 34 -9.71 14.99 4.79
CA ASP A 34 -10.44 14.49 3.62
C ASP A 34 -9.52 13.92 2.53
N TYR A 35 -8.26 14.34 2.55
CA TYR A 35 -7.14 13.85 1.75
C TYR A 35 -6.16 12.99 2.57
N ASP A 36 -6.49 11.73 2.88
CA ASP A 36 -5.58 10.82 3.59
C ASP A 36 -5.36 9.51 2.82
N TRP A 37 -4.37 9.56 1.90
CA TRP A 37 -3.82 8.40 1.19
C TRP A 37 -2.29 8.54 1.11
N PRO A 38 -1.57 8.54 2.26
CA PRO A 38 -0.22 9.09 2.33
C PRO A 38 0.87 8.19 1.74
N ARG A 39 0.53 7.00 1.23
CA ARG A 39 1.50 5.99 0.76
C ARG A 39 0.89 5.02 -0.23
N TRP A 40 1.73 4.14 -0.77
CA TRP A 40 1.31 2.95 -1.50
C TRP A 40 0.19 2.22 -0.77
N ARG A 41 -0.93 1.98 -1.48
CA ARG A 41 -2.11 1.29 -0.96
C ARG A 41 -2.76 1.94 0.27
N GLY A 42 -2.60 3.25 0.41
CA GLY A 42 -3.40 4.07 1.33
C GLY A 42 -2.94 4.03 2.78
N LEU A 43 -3.77 4.56 3.68
CA LEU A 43 -3.40 4.79 5.08
C LEU A 43 -2.90 3.50 5.77
N ASN A 44 -3.63 2.40 5.58
CA ASN A 44 -3.30 1.10 6.17
C ASN A 44 -2.36 0.25 5.30
N GLY A 45 -2.11 0.63 4.04
CA GLY A 45 -1.29 -0.14 3.11
C GLY A 45 -1.99 -1.39 2.56
N ASP A 46 -3.30 -1.54 2.80
CA ASP A 46 -4.12 -2.68 2.39
C ASP A 46 -4.87 -2.42 1.07
N GLY A 47 -4.89 -1.17 0.59
CA GLY A 47 -5.59 -0.74 -0.62
C GLY A 47 -7.09 -0.52 -0.39
N ILE A 48 -7.51 -0.34 0.86
CA ILE A 48 -8.90 -0.08 1.23
C ILE A 48 -9.06 1.38 1.63
N SER A 49 -9.94 2.11 0.94
CA SER A 49 -10.36 3.45 1.31
C SER A 49 -11.55 3.38 2.27
N MET A 50 -11.47 4.13 3.37
CA MET A 50 -12.57 4.27 4.34
C MET A 50 -13.65 5.28 3.87
N LYS A 51 -13.51 5.83 2.66
CA LYS A 51 -14.42 6.84 2.11
C LYS A 51 -15.76 6.21 1.70
N THR A 52 -16.84 6.87 2.08
CA THR A 52 -18.24 6.47 1.79
C THR A 52 -19.03 7.62 1.14
N ASP A 53 -18.41 8.80 1.06
CA ASP A 53 -18.90 10.06 0.51
C ASP A 53 -18.52 10.23 -0.96
N TRP A 54 -18.75 9.20 -1.76
CA TRP A 54 -18.52 9.20 -3.20
C TRP A 54 -19.65 8.48 -3.95
N ASP A 55 -19.91 8.90 -5.17
CA ASP A 55 -20.97 8.36 -6.01
C ASP A 55 -20.40 7.75 -7.30
N PRO A 56 -20.48 6.41 -7.47
CA PRO A 56 -20.08 5.80 -8.74
C PRO A 56 -20.98 6.20 -9.91
N GLU A 57 -22.24 6.63 -9.68
CA GLU A 57 -23.14 7.13 -10.74
C GLU A 57 -22.61 8.42 -11.40
N ALA A 58 -21.71 9.15 -10.74
CA ALA A 58 -21.02 10.30 -11.33
C ALA A 58 -20.18 9.96 -12.58
N LEU A 59 -19.93 8.67 -12.83
CA LEU A 59 -19.26 8.16 -14.04
C LEU A 59 -20.24 7.89 -15.20
N ASP A 60 -21.55 7.87 -14.95
CA ASP A 60 -22.56 7.65 -15.98
C ASP A 60 -22.56 8.78 -17.01
N GLY A 61 -22.67 8.44 -18.29
CA GLY A 61 -22.57 9.41 -19.38
C GLY A 61 -21.16 9.98 -19.64
N GLY A 62 -20.14 9.58 -18.87
CA GLY A 62 -18.73 9.92 -19.08
C GLY A 62 -18.08 10.62 -17.87
N PRO A 63 -16.74 10.51 -17.70
CA PRO A 63 -16.09 10.96 -16.48
C PRO A 63 -15.91 12.49 -16.51
N LYS A 64 -16.34 13.17 -15.45
CA LYS A 64 -16.04 14.60 -15.26
C LYS A 64 -14.58 14.77 -14.82
N ILE A 65 -13.70 14.97 -15.80
CA ILE A 65 -12.28 15.26 -15.55
C ILE A 65 -12.16 16.69 -15.00
N LEU A 66 -11.70 16.82 -13.76
CA LEU A 66 -11.44 18.11 -13.10
C LEU A 66 -10.15 18.76 -13.62
N TRP A 67 -9.10 17.95 -13.78
CA TRP A 67 -7.82 18.38 -14.31
C TRP A 67 -7.01 17.20 -14.85
N LYS A 68 -5.98 17.53 -15.64
CA LYS A 68 -4.95 16.61 -16.14
C LYS A 68 -3.56 17.19 -15.89
N ALA A 69 -2.60 16.35 -15.56
CA ALA A 69 -1.20 16.72 -15.40
C ALA A 69 -0.30 15.75 -16.18
N ASP A 70 0.84 16.25 -16.65
CA ASP A 70 1.95 15.44 -17.19
C ASP A 70 2.95 15.23 -16.04
N VAL A 71 3.11 13.99 -15.62
CA VAL A 71 4.03 13.58 -14.55
C VAL A 71 5.15 12.70 -15.09
N GLU A 72 5.39 12.74 -16.40
CA GLU A 72 6.40 11.97 -17.13
C GLU A 72 6.29 10.45 -16.90
N ILE A 73 7.24 9.68 -17.45
CA ILE A 73 7.19 8.22 -17.48
C ILE A 73 7.38 7.64 -16.08
N GLY A 74 6.62 6.61 -15.69
CA GLY A 74 6.89 5.86 -14.46
C GLY A 74 5.74 5.00 -13.95
N TYR A 75 6.06 4.07 -13.05
CA TYR A 75 5.11 3.14 -12.42
C TYR A 75 4.67 3.58 -11.02
N SER A 76 5.10 4.77 -10.58
CA SER A 76 4.76 5.30 -9.25
C SER A 76 3.27 5.61 -9.14
N ASN A 77 2.63 5.16 -8.07
CA ASN A 77 1.27 5.59 -7.72
C ASN A 77 1.28 7.04 -7.20
N VAL A 78 0.15 7.52 -6.72
CA VAL A 78 0.00 8.81 -6.06
C VAL A 78 -0.18 8.62 -4.56
N ALA A 79 0.54 9.42 -3.78
CA ALA A 79 0.28 9.62 -2.36
C ALA A 79 -0.35 10.99 -2.17
N ILE A 80 -1.42 11.09 -1.37
CA ILE A 80 -2.15 12.33 -1.16
C ILE A 80 -2.26 12.60 0.34
N LYS A 81 -1.85 13.80 0.75
CA LYS A 81 -1.97 14.28 2.12
C LYS A 81 -2.13 15.79 2.15
N ASP A 82 -3.07 16.28 2.96
CA ASP A 82 -3.30 17.73 3.16
C ASP A 82 -3.45 18.51 1.84
N SER A 83 -4.27 18.00 0.92
CA SER A 83 -4.50 18.56 -0.43
C SER A 83 -3.25 18.62 -1.33
N ARG A 84 -2.20 17.88 -1.00
CA ARG A 84 -1.00 17.75 -1.83
C ARG A 84 -0.88 16.32 -2.34
N LEU A 85 -0.64 16.19 -3.63
CA LEU A 85 -0.42 14.93 -4.32
C LEU A 85 1.06 14.77 -4.62
N TYR A 86 1.61 13.59 -4.37
CA TYR A 86 3.01 13.24 -4.59
C TYR A 86 3.10 12.00 -5.47
N THR A 87 3.99 12.03 -6.45
CA THR A 87 4.22 10.92 -7.38
C THR A 87 5.64 11.04 -7.96
N MET A 88 6.10 10.04 -8.72
CA MET A 88 7.44 10.06 -9.32
C MET A 88 7.41 9.86 -10.83
N GLY A 89 8.27 10.55 -11.56
CA GLY A 89 8.36 10.41 -13.01
C GLY A 89 9.80 10.45 -13.50
N HIS A 90 10.03 10.08 -14.76
CA HIS A 90 11.34 10.02 -15.37
C HIS A 90 11.34 10.59 -16.79
N LYS A 91 12.41 11.32 -17.09
CA LYS A 91 12.70 11.85 -18.43
C LYS A 91 14.21 11.80 -18.69
N GLY A 92 14.60 11.02 -19.69
CA GLY A 92 16.00 10.92 -20.12
C GLY A 92 16.90 10.20 -19.12
N ARG A 93 17.56 10.95 -18.23
CA ARG A 93 18.38 10.41 -17.12
C ARG A 93 17.96 10.96 -15.76
N GLU A 94 16.90 11.75 -15.75
CA GLU A 94 16.41 12.45 -14.58
C GLU A 94 15.13 11.79 -14.10
N ASN A 95 15.13 11.42 -12.82
CA ASN A 95 13.93 11.10 -12.09
C ASN A 95 13.47 12.32 -11.28
N TYR A 96 12.17 12.38 -11.05
CA TYR A 96 11.49 13.48 -10.38
C TYR A 96 10.64 12.93 -9.25
N ILE A 97 10.63 13.62 -8.10
CA ILE A 97 9.55 13.54 -7.13
C ILE A 97 8.72 14.81 -7.29
N TYR A 98 7.48 14.65 -7.73
CA TYR A 98 6.52 15.74 -7.89
C TYR A 98 5.73 15.99 -6.60
N CYS A 99 5.41 17.25 -6.36
CA CYS A 99 4.33 17.68 -5.46
C CYS A 99 3.39 18.57 -6.25
N LEU A 100 2.16 18.11 -6.44
CA LEU A 100 1.10 18.83 -7.11
C LEU A 100 0.04 19.25 -6.08
N ASP A 101 -0.69 20.29 -6.40
CA ASP A 101 -1.94 20.62 -5.73
C ASP A 101 -3.01 19.60 -6.13
N ALA A 102 -3.61 18.91 -5.16
CA ALA A 102 -4.53 17.81 -5.42
C ALA A 102 -5.88 18.25 -6.00
N GLU A 103 -6.21 19.54 -5.90
CA GLU A 103 -7.47 20.12 -6.39
C GLU A 103 -7.35 20.65 -7.81
N THR A 104 -6.17 21.13 -8.18
CA THR A 104 -5.94 21.81 -9.46
C THR A 104 -4.97 21.08 -10.39
N GLY A 105 -4.19 20.13 -9.88
CA GLY A 105 -3.16 19.41 -10.63
C GLY A 105 -1.89 20.23 -10.91
N ASN A 106 -1.83 21.48 -10.42
CA ASN A 106 -0.70 22.36 -10.65
C ASN A 106 0.52 21.93 -9.84
N GLU A 107 1.71 21.97 -10.47
CA GLU A 107 2.96 21.73 -9.76
C GLU A 107 3.20 22.79 -8.68
N ILE A 108 3.39 22.33 -7.44
CA ILE A 108 3.82 23.18 -6.32
C ILE A 108 5.35 23.18 -6.25
N TRP A 109 5.96 22.00 -6.37
CA TRP A 109 7.40 21.82 -6.49
C TRP A 109 7.72 20.46 -7.11
N ARG A 110 8.92 20.32 -7.65
CA ARG A 110 9.53 19.03 -7.99
C ARG A 110 10.98 18.96 -7.50
N TYR A 111 11.43 17.77 -7.13
CA TYR A 111 12.82 17.49 -6.82
C TYR A 111 13.40 16.55 -7.89
N THR A 112 14.55 16.91 -8.46
CA THR A 112 15.22 16.16 -9.52
C THR A 112 16.42 15.41 -8.97
N PHE A 113 16.55 14.14 -9.35
CA PHE A 113 17.72 13.31 -9.06
C PHE A 113 18.06 12.43 -10.27
N GLN A 114 19.28 11.93 -10.34
CA GLN A 114 19.72 11.07 -11.45
C GLN A 114 19.30 9.64 -11.16
N SER A 115 18.75 8.94 -12.14
CA SER A 115 18.63 7.48 -12.09
C SER A 115 18.53 6.92 -13.50
N SER A 116 19.00 5.68 -13.67
CA SER A 116 19.04 4.96 -14.95
C SER A 116 17.77 4.15 -15.22
N TYR A 117 16.84 4.11 -14.27
CA TYR A 117 15.61 3.33 -14.32
C TYR A 117 14.40 4.24 -14.14
N ASP A 118 13.25 3.81 -14.68
CA ASP A 118 11.97 4.45 -14.40
C ASP A 118 11.59 4.25 -12.93
N PRO A 119 10.89 5.22 -12.30
CA PRO A 119 10.56 5.13 -10.90
C PRO A 119 9.38 4.17 -10.72
N MET A 120 9.59 3.16 -9.87
CA MET A 120 8.58 2.15 -9.57
C MET A 120 7.97 2.30 -8.17
N SER A 121 8.69 2.94 -7.26
CA SER A 121 8.24 3.19 -5.90
C SER A 121 7.18 4.29 -5.83
N THR A 122 6.31 4.22 -4.83
CA THR A 122 5.36 5.30 -4.49
C THR A 122 5.89 6.11 -3.31
N PRO A 123 5.93 7.46 -3.40
CA PRO A 123 6.32 8.28 -2.27
C PRO A 123 5.46 8.04 -1.02
N LEU A 124 6.07 8.12 0.15
CA LEU A 124 5.41 8.09 1.45
C LEU A 124 5.44 9.49 2.08
N VAL A 125 4.31 9.96 2.60
CA VAL A 125 4.18 11.25 3.27
C VAL A 125 3.89 11.07 4.75
N ASP A 126 4.84 11.46 5.61
CA ASP A 126 4.66 11.44 7.06
C ASP A 126 5.07 12.76 7.69
N GLY A 127 4.12 13.41 8.37
CA GLY A 127 4.25 14.77 8.89
C GLY A 127 4.78 15.75 7.84
N ASN A 128 5.97 16.32 8.10
CA ASN A 128 6.61 17.31 7.25
C ASN A 128 7.60 16.71 6.23
N CYS A 129 7.62 15.38 6.08
CA CYS A 129 8.56 14.66 5.25
C CYS A 129 7.86 13.89 4.13
N VAL A 130 8.49 13.87 2.96
CA VAL A 130 8.20 12.97 1.84
C VAL A 130 9.40 12.04 1.70
N TYR A 131 9.15 10.74 1.66
CA TYR A 131 10.15 9.71 1.44
C TYR A 131 9.94 9.11 0.07
N GLY A 132 10.98 9.08 -0.75
CA GLY A 132 10.94 8.47 -2.08
C GLY A 132 12.12 7.54 -2.29
N LEU A 133 11.91 6.45 -3.03
CA LEU A 133 12.95 5.51 -3.41
C LEU A 133 13.07 5.47 -4.93
N GLY A 134 14.23 5.88 -5.43
CA GLY A 134 14.61 5.67 -6.82
C GLY A 134 14.97 4.21 -7.08
N ALA A 135 14.73 3.74 -8.31
CA ALA A 135 14.97 2.35 -8.69
C ALA A 135 16.48 1.96 -8.75
N ASN A 136 17.38 2.94 -8.69
CA ASN A 136 18.82 2.74 -8.54
C ASN A 136 19.26 2.65 -7.06
N GLY A 137 18.34 2.84 -6.11
CA GLY A 137 18.61 2.78 -4.67
C GLY A 137 18.73 4.15 -4.01
N GLU A 138 18.34 5.23 -4.68
CA GLU A 138 18.32 6.58 -4.11
C GLU A 138 17.16 6.72 -3.13
N LEU A 139 17.43 6.59 -1.83
CA LEU A 139 16.46 6.81 -0.78
C LEU A 139 16.54 8.26 -0.29
N LEU A 140 15.48 9.02 -0.55
CA LEU A 140 15.42 10.45 -0.34
C LEU A 140 14.43 10.81 0.76
N CYS A 141 14.74 11.83 1.54
CA CYS A 141 13.78 12.50 2.41
C CYS A 141 13.73 14.00 2.09
N LEU A 142 12.55 14.47 1.72
CA LEU A 142 12.30 15.86 1.30
C LEU A 142 11.31 16.53 2.26
N LYS A 143 11.35 17.86 2.36
CA LYS A 143 10.30 18.62 3.06
C LYS A 143 9.01 18.69 2.22
N THR A 144 7.87 18.35 2.81
CA THR A 144 6.54 18.48 2.16
C THR A 144 6.25 19.89 1.65
N LYS A 145 6.71 20.91 2.39
CA LYS A 145 6.45 22.32 2.08
C LYS A 145 7.03 22.77 0.73
N ASN A 146 8.24 22.33 0.39
CA ASN A 146 9.00 22.92 -0.72
C ASN A 146 10.00 21.97 -1.41
N GLY A 147 9.93 20.67 -1.16
CA GLY A 147 10.80 19.69 -1.82
C GLY A 147 12.27 19.74 -1.40
N LYS A 148 12.63 20.55 -0.39
CA LYS A 148 14.03 20.65 0.05
C LYS A 148 14.50 19.30 0.60
N LEU A 149 15.62 18.80 0.06
CA LEU A 149 16.31 17.63 0.58
C LEU A 149 16.71 17.82 2.05
N LEU A 150 16.36 16.84 2.87
CA LEU A 150 16.72 16.73 4.28
C LEU A 150 17.89 15.76 4.48
N TRP A 151 17.80 14.60 3.85
CA TRP A 151 18.85 13.59 3.80
C TRP A 151 18.65 12.68 2.59
N GLU A 152 19.74 12.03 2.17
CA GLU A 152 19.80 11.09 1.06
C GLU A 152 20.67 9.89 1.49
N LYS A 153 20.30 8.72 0.99
CA LYS A 153 20.99 7.44 1.18
C LYS A 153 21.02 6.66 -0.12
N ASP A 154 22.08 5.89 -0.32
CA ASP A 154 22.22 4.94 -1.40
C ASP A 154 22.13 3.53 -0.82
N LEU A 155 21.14 2.74 -1.23
CA LEU A 155 20.90 1.42 -0.67
C LEU A 155 22.10 0.46 -0.84
N ASN A 156 22.82 0.55 -1.96
CA ASN A 156 24.02 -0.27 -2.20
C ASN A 156 25.18 0.20 -1.31
N LEU A 157 25.46 1.50 -1.31
CA LEU A 157 26.67 2.03 -0.66
C LEU A 157 26.53 2.13 0.86
N ASP A 158 25.37 2.57 1.37
CA ASP A 158 25.14 2.77 2.79
C ASP A 158 24.76 1.47 3.51
N PHE A 159 24.04 0.55 2.85
CA PHE A 159 23.43 -0.61 3.51
C PHE A 159 23.82 -1.96 2.92
N LYS A 160 24.56 -1.99 1.80
CA LYS A 160 24.91 -3.23 1.08
C LYS A 160 23.69 -4.05 0.66
N ALA A 161 22.56 -3.38 0.47
CA ALA A 161 21.39 -3.97 -0.13
C ALA A 161 21.60 -3.94 -1.64
N TRP A 162 21.59 -5.10 -2.29
CA TRP A 162 21.93 -5.19 -3.70
C TRP A 162 20.69 -5.18 -4.58
N ASN A 163 20.83 -4.54 -5.72
CA ASN A 163 19.73 -4.38 -6.65
C ASN A 163 19.32 -5.70 -7.34
N THR A 164 18.12 -5.68 -7.90
CA THR A 164 17.66 -6.65 -8.89
C THR A 164 18.14 -6.28 -10.29
N THR A 165 17.83 -7.11 -11.28
CA THR A 165 18.05 -6.78 -12.70
C THR A 165 17.28 -5.52 -13.13
N ASN A 166 16.13 -5.22 -12.52
CA ASN A 166 15.22 -4.15 -12.95
C ASN A 166 15.13 -2.96 -11.99
N GLY A 167 15.86 -2.94 -10.88
CA GLY A 167 15.76 -1.86 -9.90
C GLY A 167 15.01 -2.23 -8.61
N TRP A 168 14.93 -1.28 -7.69
CA TRP A 168 14.02 -1.34 -6.55
C TRP A 168 12.64 -0.81 -6.92
N ALA A 169 11.60 -1.59 -6.58
CA ALA A 169 10.20 -1.21 -6.78
C ALA A 169 9.37 -1.12 -5.48
N THR A 170 9.92 -1.58 -4.35
CA THR A 170 9.24 -1.45 -3.05
C THR A 170 8.92 0.00 -2.72
N SER A 171 7.84 0.23 -1.97
CA SER A 171 7.52 1.56 -1.43
C SER A 171 7.94 1.68 0.03
N PRO A 172 8.45 2.84 0.50
CA PRO A 172 8.76 3.02 1.90
C PRO A 172 7.50 2.88 2.78
N ALA A 173 7.65 2.27 3.95
CA ALA A 173 6.64 2.27 5.01
C ALA A 173 7.17 3.00 6.25
N VAL A 174 6.29 3.61 7.06
CA VAL A 174 6.66 4.24 8.33
C VAL A 174 5.84 3.65 9.47
N GLU A 175 6.53 3.37 10.57
CA GLU A 175 5.91 3.01 11.84
C GLU A 175 6.65 3.73 12.97
N GLY A 176 5.93 4.59 13.70
CA GLY A 176 6.51 5.40 14.76
C GLY A 176 7.69 6.26 14.29
N LYS A 177 8.91 5.95 14.72
CA LYS A 177 10.14 6.68 14.37
C LYS A 177 10.93 6.02 13.22
N LEU A 178 10.45 4.90 12.72
CA LEU A 178 11.17 4.06 11.78
C LEU A 178 10.60 4.21 10.37
N LEU A 179 11.51 4.23 9.41
CA LEU A 179 11.26 4.04 7.98
C LEU A 179 11.68 2.61 7.66
N LEU A 180 10.75 1.79 7.15
CA LEU A 180 10.93 0.39 6.86
C LEU A 180 10.99 0.19 5.33
N LEU A 181 11.90 -0.68 4.89
CA LEU A 181 12.08 -0.99 3.48
C LEU A 181 12.41 -2.47 3.29
N ASN A 182 11.71 -3.09 2.35
CA ASN A 182 12.09 -4.37 1.75
C ASN A 182 13.08 -4.10 0.60
N ALA A 183 14.36 -4.00 0.92
CA ALA A 183 15.41 -3.63 -0.03
C ALA A 183 15.97 -4.84 -0.80
N ASN A 184 15.10 -5.79 -1.18
CA ASN A 184 15.44 -7.10 -1.78
C ASN A 184 16.12 -8.07 -0.82
N ASP A 185 17.44 -8.20 -0.89
CA ASP A 185 18.23 -9.12 -0.07
C ASP A 185 18.49 -8.58 1.34
N MET A 186 17.95 -7.40 1.63
CA MET A 186 18.04 -6.74 2.92
C MET A 186 16.68 -6.18 3.33
N GLU A 187 16.21 -6.55 4.52
CA GLU A 187 15.07 -5.96 5.19
C GLU A 187 15.60 -4.94 6.18
N ILE A 188 15.28 -3.66 6.04
CA ILE A 188 15.94 -2.60 6.81
C ILE A 188 14.95 -1.69 7.52
N ALA A 189 15.37 -1.20 8.69
CA ALA A 189 14.77 -0.06 9.35
C ALA A 189 15.78 1.05 9.58
N LEU A 190 15.35 2.26 9.25
CA LEU A 190 16.11 3.48 9.40
C LEU A 190 15.39 4.45 10.33
N ASN A 191 16.14 5.32 11.00
CA ASN A 191 15.56 6.47 11.66
C ASN A 191 14.99 7.41 10.60
N LYS A 192 13.66 7.58 10.56
CA LYS A 192 12.99 8.35 9.50
C LYS A 192 13.41 9.82 9.41
N LYS A 193 13.98 10.40 10.49
CA LYS A 193 14.41 11.81 10.49
C LYS A 193 15.83 12.00 9.97
N THR A 194 16.70 10.98 10.07
CA THR A 194 18.12 11.11 9.75
C THR A 194 18.60 10.17 8.66
N GLY A 195 17.82 9.14 8.30
CA GLY A 195 18.24 8.09 7.38
C GLY A 195 19.29 7.15 7.97
N ASN A 196 19.60 7.25 9.27
CA ASN A 196 20.57 6.37 9.91
C ASN A 196 20.01 4.97 10.10
N PHE A 197 20.83 3.97 9.82
CA PHE A 197 20.53 2.56 10.09
C PHE A 197 20.15 2.34 11.56
N VAL A 198 19.12 1.52 11.78
CA VAL A 198 18.68 1.08 13.12
C VAL A 198 18.86 -0.43 13.25
N TRP A 199 18.28 -1.20 12.33
CA TRP A 199 18.45 -2.65 12.25
C TRP A 199 18.28 -3.12 10.81
N GLY A 200 18.76 -4.34 10.52
CA GLY A 200 18.66 -4.98 9.21
C GLY A 200 18.75 -6.49 9.30
N ILE A 201 18.10 -7.19 8.37
CA ILE A 201 18.11 -8.64 8.24
C ILE A 201 18.46 -8.99 6.80
N GLU A 202 19.44 -9.88 6.63
CA GLU A 202 19.78 -10.44 5.33
C GLU A 202 18.75 -11.51 4.93
N ASP A 203 18.19 -11.40 3.73
CA ASP A 203 17.46 -12.49 3.07
C ASP A 203 18.26 -12.97 1.85
N ALA A 204 18.74 -14.21 1.92
CA ALA A 204 19.59 -14.76 0.87
C ALA A 204 18.83 -14.83 -0.45
N LYS A 205 19.29 -14.08 -1.45
CA LYS A 205 18.75 -14.14 -2.80
C LYS A 205 19.18 -15.44 -3.51
N PRO A 206 18.24 -16.32 -3.92
CA PRO A 206 18.59 -17.54 -4.61
C PRO A 206 19.13 -17.23 -6.02
N PRO A 207 20.00 -18.08 -6.61
CA PRO A 207 20.70 -17.81 -7.88
C PRO A 207 19.82 -17.51 -9.11
N ARG A 208 18.50 -17.70 -9.01
CA ARG A 208 17.53 -17.44 -10.09
C ARG A 208 16.48 -16.39 -9.75
N SER A 209 16.44 -15.89 -8.51
CA SER A 209 15.46 -14.89 -8.13
C SER A 209 15.79 -13.52 -8.72
N TRP A 210 14.75 -12.81 -9.10
CA TRP A 210 14.77 -11.44 -9.56
C TRP A 210 14.57 -10.45 -8.41
N GLY A 211 14.65 -10.89 -7.15
CA GLY A 211 14.44 -10.06 -5.97
C GLY A 211 12.97 -10.08 -5.51
N SER A 212 12.58 -9.05 -4.76
CA SER A 212 11.19 -8.86 -4.33
C SER A 212 10.78 -7.41 -4.52
N TYR A 213 9.56 -7.20 -5.01
CA TYR A 213 8.97 -5.87 -5.16
C TYR A 213 7.87 -5.59 -4.13
N ALA A 214 7.56 -6.57 -3.28
CA ALA A 214 6.57 -6.42 -2.23
C ALA A 214 6.96 -5.32 -1.24
N THR A 215 5.99 -4.45 -0.94
CA THR A 215 6.09 -3.41 0.08
C THR A 215 5.89 -4.01 1.47
N THR A 216 6.66 -3.52 2.45
CA THR A 216 6.55 -3.93 3.85
C THR A 216 5.15 -3.66 4.38
N VAL A 217 4.53 -4.67 5.01
CA VAL A 217 3.21 -4.56 5.63
C VAL A 217 3.36 -4.57 7.14
N VAL A 218 2.70 -3.62 7.82
CA VAL A 218 2.80 -3.47 9.28
C VAL A 218 1.43 -3.67 9.90
N PHE A 219 1.34 -4.53 10.91
CA PHE A 219 0.10 -4.86 11.59
C PHE A 219 0.30 -4.97 13.12
N ASP A 220 -0.80 -5.01 13.85
CA ASP A 220 -0.81 -5.21 15.30
C ASP A 220 -1.09 -6.68 15.59
N ASP A 221 -0.23 -7.30 16.39
CA ASP A 221 -0.37 -8.67 16.86
C ASP A 221 -0.39 -8.64 18.40
N ASP A 222 -1.60 -8.60 18.96
CA ASP A 222 -1.87 -8.48 20.40
C ASP A 222 -1.04 -7.38 21.09
N GLY A 223 -0.99 -6.19 20.48
CA GLY A 223 -0.25 -5.03 20.98
C GLY A 223 1.24 -4.99 20.61
N THR A 224 1.75 -6.02 19.94
CA THR A 224 3.08 -6.01 19.33
C THR A 224 2.97 -5.47 17.90
N ARG A 225 3.72 -4.43 17.57
CA ARG A 225 3.81 -3.95 16.18
C ARG A 225 4.76 -4.84 15.39
N VAL A 226 4.21 -5.53 14.38
CA VAL A 226 4.92 -6.50 13.55
C VAL A 226 5.03 -5.98 12.13
N ALA A 227 6.21 -6.11 11.52
CA ALA A 227 6.42 -5.88 10.10
C ALA A 227 6.62 -7.20 9.36
N LEU A 228 5.95 -7.35 8.23
CA LEU A 228 6.10 -8.43 7.26
C LEU A 228 6.94 -7.95 6.09
N PHE A 229 8.00 -8.69 5.80
CA PHE A 229 8.84 -8.52 4.64
C PHE A 229 8.75 -9.80 3.81
N LEU A 230 8.17 -9.70 2.62
CA LEU A 230 8.19 -10.79 1.65
C LEU A 230 9.43 -10.61 0.79
N GLY A 231 10.54 -11.22 1.18
CA GLY A 231 11.80 -11.18 0.47
C GLY A 231 11.89 -12.21 -0.67
N PRO A 232 13.07 -12.36 -1.30
CA PRO A 232 13.31 -13.30 -2.38
C PRO A 232 13.12 -14.78 -2.03
N SER A 233 13.38 -15.16 -0.76
CA SER A 233 13.33 -16.56 -0.31
C SER A 233 12.41 -16.76 0.89
N THR A 234 12.09 -15.68 1.61
CA THR A 234 11.39 -15.78 2.87
C THR A 234 10.32 -14.71 3.02
N LEU A 235 9.24 -15.07 3.71
CA LEU A 235 8.39 -14.12 4.41
C LEU A 235 8.88 -14.04 5.86
N ASN A 236 9.46 -12.91 6.26
CA ASN A 236 9.88 -12.67 7.64
C ASN A 236 8.87 -11.80 8.37
N ALA A 237 8.56 -12.17 9.61
CA ALA A 237 7.87 -11.31 10.56
C ALA A 237 8.81 -10.87 11.67
N VAL A 238 8.83 -9.57 11.93
CA VAL A 238 9.77 -8.97 12.88
C VAL A 238 9.05 -7.99 13.80
N GLU A 239 9.51 -7.89 15.05
CA GLU A 239 9.13 -6.80 15.92
C GLU A 239 9.70 -5.49 15.35
N VAL A 240 8.83 -4.53 15.03
CA VAL A 240 9.21 -3.30 14.30
C VAL A 240 10.34 -2.54 15.00
N THR A 241 10.30 -2.42 16.33
CA THR A 241 11.24 -1.57 17.07
C THR A 241 12.66 -2.12 17.12
N THR A 242 12.82 -3.43 17.08
CA THR A 242 14.11 -4.09 17.34
C THR A 242 14.64 -4.85 16.13
N GLY A 243 13.81 -5.17 15.15
CA GLY A 243 14.15 -6.09 14.07
C GLY A 243 14.26 -7.54 14.54
N LYS A 244 13.83 -7.86 15.76
CA LYS A 244 13.83 -9.23 16.26
C LYS A 244 12.85 -10.05 15.42
N LYS A 245 13.39 -11.03 14.70
CA LYS A 245 12.60 -12.04 13.99
C LYS A 245 11.70 -12.80 14.97
N LEU A 246 10.40 -12.73 14.72
CA LEU A 246 9.35 -13.44 15.47
C LEU A 246 9.14 -14.82 14.86
N TRP A 247 9.03 -14.87 13.53
CA TRP A 247 8.93 -16.09 12.75
C TRP A 247 9.35 -15.84 11.30
N SER A 248 9.53 -16.92 10.55
CA SER A 248 9.84 -16.88 9.12
C SER A 248 9.15 -18.04 8.40
N TYR A 249 8.75 -17.81 7.16
CA TYR A 249 8.24 -18.83 6.26
C TYR A 249 9.12 -18.86 5.01
N VAL A 250 9.75 -20.00 4.73
CA VAL A 250 10.61 -20.19 3.56
C VAL A 250 9.77 -20.59 2.37
N HIS A 251 10.00 -19.94 1.23
CA HIS A 251 9.36 -20.25 -0.04
C HIS A 251 10.37 -20.47 -1.15
N ASP A 252 9.86 -21.01 -2.26
CA ASP A 252 10.62 -21.45 -3.43
C ASP A 252 10.24 -20.64 -4.68
N ASP A 253 9.83 -19.39 -4.50
CA ASP A 253 9.56 -18.47 -5.60
C ASP A 253 10.78 -18.38 -6.54
N ILE A 254 10.49 -18.42 -7.82
CA ILE A 254 11.48 -18.58 -8.89
C ILE A 254 11.69 -17.30 -9.70
N TRP A 255 10.88 -16.26 -9.48
CA TRP A 255 10.96 -14.99 -10.17
C TRP A 255 11.06 -13.86 -9.14
N HIS A 256 9.95 -13.19 -8.85
CA HIS A 256 9.88 -12.11 -7.90
C HIS A 256 8.53 -12.10 -7.19
N PRO A 257 8.49 -12.19 -5.86
CA PRO A 257 7.28 -11.85 -5.13
C PRO A 257 6.96 -10.36 -5.32
N ILE A 258 5.86 -10.06 -6.03
CA ILE A 258 5.42 -8.68 -6.31
C ILE A 258 4.32 -8.25 -5.35
N ALA A 259 3.42 -9.16 -5.01
CA ALA A 259 2.24 -8.83 -4.23
C ALA A 259 2.59 -8.67 -2.74
N ASP A 260 2.20 -7.53 -2.18
CA ASP A 260 2.28 -7.28 -0.74
C ASP A 260 1.53 -8.38 0.03
N PRO A 261 2.08 -8.87 1.17
CA PRO A 261 1.35 -9.79 2.04
C PRO A 261 0.03 -9.18 2.52
N ILE A 262 -1.03 -9.97 2.57
CA ILE A 262 -2.32 -9.51 3.07
C ILE A 262 -2.57 -10.12 4.44
N VAL A 263 -2.72 -9.27 5.46
CA VAL A 263 -3.06 -9.68 6.81
C VAL A 263 -4.58 -9.64 6.99
N PHE A 264 -5.17 -10.71 7.51
CA PHE A 264 -6.59 -10.79 7.84
C PHE A 264 -6.78 -11.63 9.10
N ASP A 265 -7.24 -10.99 10.17
CA ASP A 265 -7.24 -11.55 11.53
C ASP A 265 -5.85 -12.11 11.91
N ASN A 266 -5.80 -13.37 12.34
CA ASN A 266 -4.60 -14.13 12.67
C ASN A 266 -4.02 -14.89 11.46
N LYS A 267 -4.24 -14.39 10.24
CA LYS A 267 -3.81 -15.04 9.00
C LYS A 267 -3.06 -14.10 8.08
N VAL A 268 -2.18 -14.68 7.29
CA VAL A 268 -1.43 -13.98 6.24
C VAL A 268 -1.59 -14.73 4.93
N PHE A 269 -2.03 -14.02 3.91
CA PHE A 269 -2.00 -14.48 2.52
C PHE A 269 -0.78 -13.92 1.81
N ILE A 270 -0.09 -14.78 1.07
CA ILE A 270 0.94 -14.38 0.11
C ILE A 270 0.64 -15.00 -1.25
N SER A 271 0.98 -14.25 -2.29
CA SER A 271 1.02 -14.75 -3.66
C SER A 271 2.46 -14.78 -4.13
N LEU A 272 2.85 -15.94 -4.65
CA LEU A 272 4.10 -16.20 -5.33
C LEU A 272 3.81 -16.45 -6.82
N THR A 273 4.84 -16.49 -7.66
CA THR A 273 4.67 -16.66 -9.11
C THR A 273 4.09 -18.02 -9.47
N ASN A 274 4.39 -19.07 -8.70
CA ASN A 274 3.95 -20.45 -8.97
C ASN A 274 2.78 -20.93 -8.10
N ARG A 275 2.50 -20.29 -6.96
CA ARG A 275 1.43 -20.68 -6.02
C ARG A 275 1.02 -19.50 -5.14
N CYS A 276 -0.11 -19.63 -4.48
CA CYS A 276 -0.53 -18.74 -3.40
C CYS A 276 -0.85 -19.54 -2.14
N VAL A 277 -0.63 -18.92 -0.98
CA VAL A 277 -0.68 -19.60 0.32
C VAL A 277 -1.40 -18.72 1.32
N MET A 278 -2.31 -19.31 2.09
CA MET A 278 -2.85 -18.72 3.30
C MET A 278 -2.26 -19.43 4.51
N MET A 279 -1.74 -18.67 5.45
CA MET A 279 -1.12 -19.17 6.66
C MET A 279 -1.86 -18.63 7.88
N GLU A 280 -2.03 -19.46 8.89
CA GLU A 280 -2.33 -19.02 10.24
C GLU A 280 -1.01 -18.66 10.95
N ILE A 281 -0.98 -17.51 11.63
CA ILE A 281 0.22 -16.98 12.28
C ILE A 281 0.13 -17.06 13.81
N THR A 282 -0.76 -17.89 14.36
CA THR A 282 -0.83 -18.12 15.81
C THR A 282 0.31 -19.01 16.27
N GLY A 283 1.22 -18.47 17.08
CA GLY A 283 2.35 -19.20 17.65
C GLY A 283 3.70 -18.70 17.13
N THR A 284 4.72 -19.56 17.17
CA THR A 284 6.10 -19.21 16.78
C THR A 284 6.44 -19.56 15.34
N GLU A 285 5.56 -20.28 14.64
CA GLU A 285 5.76 -20.70 13.24
C GLU A 285 4.44 -20.59 12.47
N PRO A 286 4.44 -20.04 11.23
CA PRO A 286 3.26 -20.00 10.40
C PRO A 286 2.82 -21.41 9.98
N ARG A 287 1.52 -21.66 10.02
CA ARG A 287 0.92 -22.92 9.60
C ARG A 287 0.09 -22.71 8.34
N GLU A 288 0.44 -23.37 7.25
CA GLU A 288 -0.36 -23.33 6.03
C GLU A 288 -1.78 -23.86 6.30
N LEU A 289 -2.79 -23.06 5.97
CA LEU A 289 -4.19 -23.44 5.97
C LEU A 289 -4.58 -24.07 4.64
N TRP A 290 -4.09 -23.46 3.55
CA TRP A 290 -4.21 -23.98 2.19
C TRP A 290 -3.11 -23.42 1.30
N ASN A 291 -2.84 -24.16 0.23
CA ASN A 291 -1.80 -23.89 -0.75
C ASN A 291 -2.25 -24.39 -2.12
N ASN A 292 -2.37 -23.49 -3.10
CA ASN A 292 -2.84 -23.83 -4.44
C ASN A 292 -2.43 -22.75 -5.46
N THR A 293 -3.00 -22.82 -6.66
CA THR A 293 -2.75 -21.87 -7.76
C THR A 293 -3.95 -20.98 -8.05
N ALA A 294 -4.86 -20.80 -7.09
CA ALA A 294 -6.13 -20.10 -7.30
C ALA A 294 -5.94 -18.59 -7.57
N LEU A 295 -4.88 -17.97 -7.04
CA LEU A 295 -4.59 -16.55 -7.26
C LEU A 295 -3.09 -16.25 -7.16
N THR A 296 -2.32 -16.68 -8.16
CA THR A 296 -0.95 -16.19 -8.41
C THR A 296 -0.99 -14.81 -9.07
N ILE A 297 -0.09 -13.91 -8.66
CA ILE A 297 -0.10 -12.49 -9.01
C ILE A 297 1.30 -12.10 -9.50
N ASP A 298 1.35 -11.40 -10.63
CA ASP A 298 2.62 -10.96 -11.26
C ASP A 298 2.66 -9.45 -11.54
N LEU A 299 1.63 -8.68 -11.15
CA LEU A 299 1.58 -7.24 -11.42
C LEU A 299 0.98 -6.41 -10.28
N ALA A 300 -0.33 -6.55 -10.02
CA ALA A 300 -1.03 -5.74 -9.03
C ALA A 300 -1.47 -6.59 -7.83
N PRO A 301 -1.14 -6.21 -6.58
CA PRO A 301 -1.53 -7.00 -5.43
C PRO A 301 -3.06 -7.03 -5.25
N ALA A 302 -3.58 -8.20 -4.86
CA ALA A 302 -4.99 -8.42 -4.59
C ALA A 302 -5.52 -7.56 -3.44
N ILE A 303 -6.84 -7.52 -3.28
CA ILE A 303 -7.54 -6.84 -2.18
C ILE A 303 -8.37 -7.86 -1.40
N MET A 304 -8.38 -7.73 -0.07
CA MET A 304 -9.27 -8.50 0.81
C MET A 304 -10.47 -7.64 1.20
N VAL A 305 -11.69 -8.09 0.91
CA VAL A 305 -12.94 -7.49 1.39
C VAL A 305 -13.82 -8.60 1.94
N ASP A 306 -14.28 -8.44 3.19
CA ASP A 306 -15.24 -9.33 3.85
C ASP A 306 -14.88 -10.83 3.78
N GLY A 307 -13.59 -11.17 3.91
CA GLY A 307 -13.08 -12.54 3.88
C GLY A 307 -12.91 -13.14 2.47
N TYR A 308 -13.00 -12.31 1.43
CA TYR A 308 -12.77 -12.70 0.04
C TYR A 308 -11.61 -11.91 -0.58
N LEU A 309 -10.76 -12.61 -1.31
CA LEU A 309 -9.66 -12.02 -2.08
C LEU A 309 -10.12 -11.73 -3.51
N TYR A 310 -9.81 -10.53 -4.00
CA TYR A 310 -10.10 -10.07 -5.36
C TYR A 310 -8.80 -9.69 -6.06
N GLY A 311 -8.56 -10.23 -7.26
CA GLY A 311 -7.34 -9.90 -8.00
C GLY A 311 -7.26 -10.56 -9.37
N THR A 312 -6.35 -10.04 -10.20
CA THR A 312 -6.01 -10.66 -11.49
C THR A 312 -5.05 -11.82 -11.26
N HIS A 313 -5.46 -13.01 -11.69
CA HIS A 313 -4.67 -14.22 -11.65
C HIS A 313 -3.79 -14.37 -12.90
N TRP A 314 -2.52 -14.66 -12.65
CA TRP A 314 -1.47 -14.86 -13.64
C TRP A 314 -1.00 -16.32 -13.64
N PRO A 315 -1.60 -17.22 -14.44
CA PRO A 315 -1.25 -18.63 -14.47
C PRO A 315 0.20 -18.83 -14.93
N PHE A 316 1.00 -19.43 -14.07
CA PHE A 316 2.43 -19.67 -14.28
C PHE A 316 2.75 -20.37 -15.61
N GLU A 317 1.93 -21.32 -16.05
CA GLU A 317 2.14 -22.07 -17.29
C GLU A 317 2.15 -21.18 -18.54
N VAL A 318 1.43 -20.05 -18.53
CA VAL A 318 1.43 -19.09 -19.65
C VAL A 318 2.74 -18.29 -19.66
N PHE A 319 3.27 -17.98 -18.47
CA PHE A 319 4.52 -17.25 -18.30
C PHE A 319 5.74 -18.02 -18.80
N VAL A 320 5.85 -19.32 -18.47
CA VAL A 320 7.02 -20.15 -18.83
C VAL A 320 7.09 -20.46 -20.32
N ASN A 321 5.95 -20.50 -21.01
CA ASN A 321 5.90 -20.76 -22.46
C ASN A 321 6.05 -19.48 -23.32
N ALA A 322 6.28 -18.34 -22.67
CA ALA A 322 6.56 -17.01 -23.19
C ALA A 322 6.14 -16.73 -24.65
N MET A 323 4.91 -16.22 -24.80
CA MET A 323 4.66 -15.09 -25.70
C MET A 323 5.47 -13.88 -25.21
N ASP A 324 5.80 -12.92 -26.08
CA ASP A 324 6.52 -11.72 -25.67
C ASP A 324 5.68 -10.84 -24.72
N TRP A 325 6.34 -10.01 -23.89
CA TRP A 325 5.68 -9.17 -22.88
C TRP A 325 4.56 -8.30 -23.43
N ASN A 326 4.73 -7.74 -24.64
CA ASN A 326 3.69 -6.90 -25.25
C ASN A 326 2.44 -7.70 -25.63
N THR A 327 2.60 -8.98 -25.92
CA THR A 327 1.48 -9.88 -26.19
C THR A 327 0.74 -10.22 -24.90
N MET A 328 1.45 -10.56 -23.81
CA MET A 328 0.83 -10.86 -22.51
C MET A 328 0.01 -9.68 -21.96
N LEU A 329 0.48 -8.45 -22.16
CA LEU A 329 -0.24 -7.24 -21.75
C LEU A 329 -1.54 -6.98 -22.51
N ARG A 330 -1.74 -7.63 -23.67
CA ARG A 330 -2.96 -7.50 -24.49
C ARG A 330 -3.92 -8.66 -24.31
N MET A 331 -3.59 -9.61 -23.45
CA MET A 331 -4.44 -10.76 -23.16
C MET A 331 -5.44 -10.41 -22.07
N ASP A 332 -6.61 -11.05 -22.16
CA ASP A 332 -7.51 -11.15 -21.02
C ASP A 332 -6.97 -12.21 -20.06
N TRP A 333 -6.95 -11.85 -18.79
CA TRP A 333 -6.53 -12.66 -17.67
C TRP A 333 -7.72 -12.93 -16.74
N PRO A 334 -7.73 -14.08 -16.05
CA PRO A 334 -8.76 -14.36 -15.06
C PRO A 334 -8.75 -13.36 -13.91
N PHE A 335 -9.78 -12.53 -13.79
CA PHE A 335 -10.08 -11.78 -12.58
C PHE A 335 -10.94 -12.64 -11.66
N ARG A 336 -10.48 -12.89 -10.42
CA ARG A 336 -11.08 -13.89 -9.53
C ARG A 336 -11.52 -13.29 -8.20
N CYS A 337 -12.59 -13.86 -7.66
CA CYS A 337 -12.92 -13.81 -6.24
C CYS A 337 -12.61 -15.16 -5.60
N ILE A 338 -11.82 -15.16 -4.53
CA ILE A 338 -11.43 -16.36 -3.79
C ILE A 338 -11.95 -16.28 -2.36
N ASP A 339 -12.56 -17.35 -1.87
CA ASP A 339 -12.86 -17.49 -0.44
C ASP A 339 -11.56 -17.67 0.34
N ALA A 340 -11.20 -16.70 1.16
CA ALA A 340 -9.92 -16.68 1.88
C ALA A 340 -9.82 -17.81 2.92
N LYS A 341 -10.94 -18.36 3.40
CA LYS A 341 -10.96 -19.42 4.40
C LYS A 341 -10.57 -20.77 3.80
N ILE A 342 -11.05 -21.06 2.58
CA ILE A 342 -10.88 -22.38 1.96
C ILE A 342 -10.04 -22.38 0.68
N GLY A 343 -9.65 -21.20 0.17
CA GLY A 343 -8.85 -21.06 -1.05
C GLY A 343 -9.60 -21.44 -2.33
N ALA A 344 -10.93 -21.39 -2.33
CA ALA A 344 -11.77 -21.77 -3.46
C ALA A 344 -12.12 -20.56 -4.34
N VAL A 345 -12.06 -20.73 -5.67
CA VAL A 345 -12.54 -19.74 -6.63
C VAL A 345 -14.07 -19.68 -6.54
N MET A 346 -14.61 -18.54 -6.13
CA MET A 346 -16.06 -18.31 -6.03
C MET A 346 -16.64 -17.94 -7.39
N TRP A 347 -15.92 -17.10 -8.12
CA TRP A 347 -16.21 -16.78 -9.51
C TRP A 347 -14.95 -16.29 -10.22
N GLU A 348 -14.99 -16.34 -11.54
CA GLU A 348 -13.94 -15.90 -12.44
C GLU A 348 -14.56 -15.10 -13.60
N LYS A 349 -13.89 -14.04 -14.01
CA LYS A 349 -14.22 -13.25 -15.20
C LYS A 349 -12.94 -12.91 -15.94
N ASN A 350 -12.80 -13.33 -17.19
CA ASN A 350 -11.67 -12.90 -18.01
C ASN A 350 -11.84 -11.42 -18.39
N MET A 351 -10.79 -10.64 -18.13
CA MET A 351 -10.69 -9.19 -18.36
C MET A 351 -9.24 -8.81 -18.63
N GLU A 352 -8.97 -7.62 -19.13
CA GLU A 352 -7.61 -7.10 -19.15
C GLU A 352 -6.98 -7.11 -17.74
N THR A 353 -5.65 -6.96 -17.64
CA THR A 353 -5.06 -6.87 -16.30
C THR A 353 -5.53 -5.63 -15.56
N LEU A 354 -5.94 -5.83 -14.31
CA LEU A 354 -6.49 -4.82 -13.44
C LEU A 354 -5.54 -4.55 -12.28
N SER A 355 -5.39 -3.28 -11.95
CA SER A 355 -4.96 -2.83 -10.63
C SER A 355 -6.17 -2.32 -9.87
N LEU A 356 -6.21 -2.47 -8.55
CA LEU A 356 -7.44 -2.22 -7.79
C LEU A 356 -7.24 -1.69 -6.37
N ILE A 357 -8.24 -0.95 -5.92
CA ILE A 357 -8.52 -0.63 -4.50
C ILE A 357 -9.96 -1.03 -4.18
N ALA A 358 -10.34 -0.97 -2.91
CA ALA A 358 -11.74 -1.08 -2.50
C ALA A 358 -12.20 0.13 -1.70
N ALA A 359 -13.49 0.44 -1.77
CA ALA A 359 -14.15 1.45 -0.95
C ALA A 359 -15.65 1.15 -0.88
N ASP A 360 -16.29 1.31 0.29
CA ASP A 360 -17.75 1.25 0.43
C ASP A 360 -18.39 0.00 -0.23
N GLY A 361 -17.82 -1.18 0.04
CA GLY A 361 -18.29 -2.46 -0.52
C GLY A 361 -18.12 -2.62 -2.04
N LYS A 362 -17.31 -1.77 -2.68
CA LYS A 362 -17.06 -1.77 -4.13
C LYS A 362 -15.58 -1.90 -4.42
N LEU A 363 -15.28 -2.55 -5.54
CA LEU A 363 -13.96 -2.59 -6.16
C LEU A 363 -13.86 -1.41 -7.12
N ILE A 364 -12.75 -0.67 -7.06
CA ILE A 364 -12.39 0.40 -7.99
C ILE A 364 -11.15 -0.09 -8.73
N MET A 365 -11.30 -0.39 -10.01
CA MET A 365 -10.30 -1.12 -10.80
C MET A 365 -9.87 -0.28 -12.00
N LEU A 366 -8.58 -0.23 -12.26
CA LEU A 366 -8.00 0.43 -13.44
C LEU A 366 -7.33 -0.62 -14.30
N GLY A 367 -7.85 -0.79 -15.52
CA GLY A 367 -7.30 -1.67 -16.55
C GLY A 367 -6.08 -1.06 -17.25
N LEU A 368 -5.24 -1.93 -17.81
CA LEU A 368 -4.06 -1.50 -18.60
C LEU A 368 -4.43 -0.61 -19.78
N ASP A 369 -5.61 -0.83 -20.35
CA ASP A 369 -6.17 -0.04 -21.44
C ASP A 369 -6.51 1.41 -21.05
N GLY A 370 -6.52 1.72 -19.74
CA GLY A 370 -6.90 3.01 -19.19
C GLY A 370 -8.37 3.10 -18.76
N THR A 371 -9.11 1.99 -18.78
CA THR A 371 -10.52 1.96 -18.39
C THR A 371 -10.66 1.84 -16.88
N LEU A 372 -11.40 2.78 -16.27
CA LEU A 372 -11.79 2.74 -14.87
C LEU A 372 -13.11 1.99 -14.74
N ARG A 373 -13.15 0.99 -13.85
CA ARG A 373 -14.30 0.12 -13.60
C ARG A 373 -14.67 0.15 -12.13
N ILE A 374 -15.97 0.24 -11.86
CA ILE A 374 -16.53 0.08 -10.52
C ILE A 374 -17.38 -1.19 -10.51
N ALA A 375 -17.13 -2.10 -9.57
CA ALA A 375 -17.91 -3.32 -9.40
C ALA A 375 -18.25 -3.56 -7.92
N GLU A 376 -19.29 -4.33 -7.65
CA GLU A 376 -19.59 -4.78 -6.29
C GLU A 376 -18.52 -5.77 -5.79
N ALA A 377 -18.05 -5.59 -4.55
CA ALA A 377 -17.18 -6.57 -3.88
C ALA A 377 -18.05 -7.68 -3.27
N THR A 378 -18.53 -8.60 -4.11
CA THR A 378 -19.39 -9.72 -3.69
C THR A 378 -18.80 -11.06 -4.10
N SER A 379 -19.06 -12.11 -3.32
CA SER A 379 -18.63 -13.48 -3.62
C SER A 379 -19.62 -14.26 -4.50
N SER A 380 -20.79 -13.71 -4.83
CA SER A 380 -21.81 -14.42 -5.60
C SER A 380 -21.51 -14.49 -7.09
N SER A 381 -21.05 -13.37 -7.67
CA SER A 381 -20.74 -13.23 -9.11
C SER A 381 -20.10 -11.87 -9.35
N TYR A 382 -19.30 -11.73 -10.42
CA TYR A 382 -18.85 -10.41 -10.87
C TYR A 382 -20.03 -9.53 -11.30
N ARG A 383 -20.17 -8.35 -10.70
CA ARG A 383 -21.21 -7.36 -11.03
C ARG A 383 -20.61 -5.97 -11.19
N GLU A 384 -20.35 -5.61 -12.44
CA GLU A 384 -19.92 -4.26 -12.82
C GLU A 384 -21.10 -3.27 -12.71
N LEU A 385 -20.81 -2.10 -12.17
CA LEU A 385 -21.74 -0.98 -12.03
C LEU A 385 -21.46 0.08 -13.10
N PHE A 386 -20.19 0.45 -13.27
CA PHE A 386 -19.75 1.48 -14.21
C PHE A 386 -18.41 1.13 -14.83
N SER A 387 -18.19 1.60 -16.06
CA SER A 387 -16.98 1.35 -16.82
C SER A 387 -16.77 2.49 -17.81
N VAL A 388 -15.63 3.16 -17.72
CA VAL A 388 -15.37 4.37 -18.51
C VAL A 388 -13.89 4.60 -18.76
N ASP A 389 -13.52 4.93 -19.99
CA ASP A 389 -12.14 5.25 -20.35
C ASP A 389 -11.76 6.63 -19.80
N VAL A 390 -10.75 6.67 -18.93
CA VAL A 390 -10.31 7.88 -18.24
C VAL A 390 -8.94 8.37 -18.71
N LEU A 391 -8.22 7.55 -19.48
CA LEU A 391 -6.84 7.83 -19.92
C LEU A 391 -6.69 7.81 -21.46
N GLY A 392 -7.72 7.43 -22.21
CA GLY A 392 -7.84 7.58 -23.66
C GLY A 392 -7.58 6.31 -24.50
N GLY A 393 -7.67 5.10 -23.93
CA GLY A 393 -7.71 3.81 -24.67
C GLY A 393 -6.48 3.44 -25.51
N GLU A 394 -6.61 2.46 -26.42
CA GLU A 394 -5.56 1.77 -27.23
C GLU A 394 -4.53 2.63 -28.01
N LYS A 395 -4.62 3.96 -28.01
CA LYS A 395 -3.77 4.87 -28.79
C LYS A 395 -2.30 4.95 -28.33
N ARG A 396 -1.97 4.41 -27.16
CA ARG A 396 -0.59 4.37 -26.61
C ARG A 396 -0.40 3.05 -25.86
N PRO A 397 0.75 2.36 -25.98
CA PRO A 397 1.03 1.18 -25.15
C PRO A 397 1.12 1.62 -23.69
N ARG A 398 0.03 1.40 -22.94
CA ARG A 398 -0.14 1.76 -21.54
C ARG A 398 0.15 0.52 -20.71
N ILE A 399 1.37 0.39 -20.22
CA ILE A 399 1.69 -0.66 -19.24
C ILE A 399 1.33 -0.08 -17.88
N PHE A 400 0.58 -0.80 -17.06
CA PHE A 400 0.07 -0.25 -15.81
C PHE A 400 0.03 -1.24 -14.69
N THR A 401 0.51 -0.80 -13.54
CA THR A 401 0.34 -1.53 -12.29
C THR A 401 -0.12 -0.61 -11.16
N THR A 402 -0.36 0.68 -11.46
CA THR A 402 -0.75 1.69 -10.48
C THR A 402 -2.26 1.64 -10.23
N PRO A 403 -2.71 1.18 -9.06
CA PRO A 403 -4.14 1.20 -8.74
C PRO A 403 -4.64 2.64 -8.62
N PRO A 404 -5.92 2.89 -8.90
CA PRO A 404 -6.51 4.21 -8.74
C PRO A 404 -6.51 4.61 -7.26
N VAL A 405 -6.63 5.90 -6.97
CA VAL A 405 -6.74 6.43 -5.60
C VAL A 405 -8.04 7.18 -5.43
N LEU A 406 -8.81 6.83 -4.39
CA LEU A 406 -10.05 7.53 -4.02
C LEU A 406 -9.79 8.43 -2.80
N CYS A 407 -9.98 9.74 -2.97
CA CYS A 407 -9.82 10.72 -1.91
C CYS A 407 -10.72 11.94 -2.12
N ASN A 408 -11.40 12.40 -1.07
CA ASN A 408 -12.23 13.61 -1.07
C ASN A 408 -13.18 13.73 -2.29
N GLY A 409 -14.03 12.72 -2.52
CA GLY A 409 -14.96 12.69 -3.66
C GLY A 409 -14.29 12.70 -5.03
N ARG A 410 -13.01 12.30 -5.12
CA ARG A 410 -12.25 12.27 -6.38
C ARG A 410 -11.52 10.96 -6.57
N ILE A 411 -11.47 10.50 -7.81
CA ILE A 411 -10.61 9.39 -8.23
C ILE A 411 -9.42 9.95 -9.01
N TYR A 412 -8.23 9.55 -8.61
CA TYR A 412 -6.98 9.87 -9.29
C TYR A 412 -6.50 8.63 -10.04
N CYS A 413 -6.34 8.77 -11.36
CA CYS A 413 -5.81 7.72 -12.22
C CYS A 413 -4.57 8.25 -12.91
N ARG A 414 -3.45 7.57 -12.71
CA ARG A 414 -2.22 7.82 -13.47
C ARG A 414 -2.10 6.81 -14.60
N ASN A 415 -1.37 7.24 -15.65
CA ASN A 415 -0.51 6.78 -16.78
C ASN A 415 0.92 6.24 -16.54
N TYR A 416 1.38 5.12 -17.12
CA TYR A 416 2.84 4.90 -17.24
C TYR A 416 3.51 5.92 -18.14
N ALA A 417 2.85 6.36 -19.21
CA ALA A 417 3.49 7.23 -20.19
C ALA A 417 3.74 8.64 -19.63
N HIS A 418 2.73 9.27 -19.01
CA HIS A 418 2.81 10.58 -18.35
C HIS A 418 1.48 11.09 -17.79
N ASP A 419 0.33 10.64 -18.30
CA ASP A 419 -0.95 11.27 -17.99
C ASP A 419 -1.39 10.98 -16.54
N LEU A 420 -1.66 12.00 -15.73
CA LEU A 420 -2.35 11.88 -14.44
C LEU A 420 -3.67 12.66 -14.52
N VAL A 421 -4.79 12.01 -14.22
CA VAL A 421 -6.12 12.61 -14.27
C VAL A 421 -6.79 12.59 -12.92
N CYS A 422 -7.60 13.61 -12.67
CA CYS A 422 -8.47 13.69 -11.51
C CYS A 422 -9.92 13.75 -11.96
N ILE A 423 -10.74 12.84 -11.44
CA ILE A 423 -12.13 12.63 -11.82
C ILE A 423 -13.01 12.96 -10.62
N ASP A 424 -14.07 13.73 -10.86
CA ASP A 424 -15.09 14.01 -9.86
C ASP A 424 -16.02 12.80 -9.67
N VAL A 425 -16.15 12.36 -8.42
CA VAL A 425 -17.10 11.33 -7.97
C VAL A 425 -17.78 11.75 -6.67
N SER A 426 -17.94 13.06 -6.46
CA SER A 426 -18.62 13.59 -5.27
C SER A 426 -20.14 13.31 -5.30
N LYS A 427 -20.73 13.17 -4.11
CA LYS A 427 -22.19 13.01 -3.91
C LYS A 427 -22.94 14.34 -3.97
#